data_AF-A0A532D9G1-F1
#
_entry.id   AF-A0A532D9G1-F1
#
_cell.length_a   1.000
_cell.length_b   1.000
_cell.length_c   1.000
_cell.angle_alpha   90.00
_cell.angle_beta   90.00
_cell.angle_gamma   90.00
#
_symmetry.space_group_name_H-M   'P 1'
#
loop_
_entity.id
_entity.type
_entity.pdbx_description
1 polymer ?
#
loop_
_entity_poly.entity_id
_entity_poly.type
_entity_poly.pdbx_seq_one_letter_code
_entity_poly.pdbx_strand_id
1 'polypeptide(L)'
;MHPLRLDYRKASITWTRQGSACLVLGLALVSSVGAYYEQLTMEVERATEALTSVRQFADRERKGKEKVTGELKAYRAEIKEAEAVLGRLTIPWDPLFVAVEQVGARHRDRIALLAIHPDVGERRVLIDGRSADLDVLLDFVTQLMESDIVSHAYLSHHQ
;
A
#
# COMPACT_ATOMS: atom_id res chain seq x y z
N MET A 1 -65.67 47.80 50.62
CA MET A 1 -64.34 47.77 49.96
C MET A 1 -64.26 48.96 49.02
N HIS A 2 -63.35 49.90 49.29
CA HIS A 2 -63.22 51.12 48.49
C HIS A 2 -62.44 50.81 47.20
N PRO A 3 -62.98 51.09 46.00
CA PRO A 3 -62.25 50.87 44.76
C PRO A 3 -61.16 51.95 44.61
N LEU A 4 -59.90 51.50 44.52
CA LEU A 4 -58.75 52.33 44.19
C LEU A 4 -58.92 52.92 42.78
N ARG A 5 -59.11 54.24 42.73
CA ARG A 5 -59.06 55.01 41.49
C ARG A 5 -57.59 55.18 41.10
N LEU A 6 -57.15 54.42 40.09
CA LEU A 6 -55.94 54.71 39.34
C LEU A 6 -56.25 55.86 38.38
N ASP A 7 -55.83 57.06 38.76
CA ASP A 7 -55.84 58.23 37.87
C ASP A 7 -54.71 58.06 36.84
N TYR A 8 -55.03 57.35 35.74
CA TYR A 8 -54.16 57.30 34.57
C TYR A 8 -54.22 58.68 33.90
N ARG A 9 -53.41 59.63 34.37
CA ARG A 9 -52.97 60.72 33.50
C ARG A 9 -52.20 60.09 32.35
N LYS A 10 -52.89 59.91 31.22
CA LYS A 10 -52.25 59.68 29.93
C LYS A 10 -51.25 60.82 29.76
N ALA A 11 -49.97 60.53 29.98
CA ALA A 11 -48.89 61.39 29.52
C ALA A 11 -49.07 61.46 28.00
N SER A 12 -49.71 62.52 27.53
CA SER A 12 -49.81 62.80 26.11
C SER A 12 -48.38 63.05 25.66
N ILE A 13 -47.80 62.06 25.00
CA ILE A 13 -46.52 62.17 24.31
C ILE A 13 -46.68 63.33 23.32
N THR A 14 -46.19 64.51 23.69
CA THR A 14 -46.14 65.64 22.79
C THR A 14 -45.01 65.33 21.82
N TRP A 15 -45.38 65.05 20.57
CA TRP A 15 -44.44 64.68 19.54
C TRP A 15 -43.66 65.93 19.12
N THR A 16 -42.58 66.21 19.84
CA THR A 16 -41.66 67.29 19.49
C THR A 16 -41.05 66.93 18.14
N ARG A 17 -41.08 67.84 17.15
CA ARG A 17 -40.45 67.63 15.82
C ARG A 17 -38.99 67.16 15.91
N GLN A 18 -38.30 67.51 16.98
CA GLN A 18 -36.94 67.05 17.28
C GLN A 18 -36.88 65.56 17.65
N GLY A 19 -37.89 65.03 18.36
CA GLY A 19 -37.96 63.61 18.72
C GLY A 19 -38.26 62.71 17.54
N SER A 20 -39.16 63.13 16.64
CA SER A 20 -39.40 62.38 15.39
C SER A 20 -38.19 62.41 14.46
N ALA A 21 -37.50 63.56 14.36
CA ALA A 21 -36.24 63.66 13.62
C ALA A 21 -35.16 62.71 14.18
N CYS A 22 -35.00 62.65 15.51
CA CYS A 22 -34.04 61.75 16.15
C CYS A 22 -34.37 60.26 15.92
N LEU A 23 -35.65 59.90 15.93
CA LEU A 23 -36.11 58.53 15.69
C LEU A 23 -35.87 58.08 14.25
N VAL A 24 -36.17 58.94 13.28
CA VAL A 24 -35.90 58.65 11.85
C VAL A 24 -34.39 58.50 11.62
N LEU A 25 -33.57 59.35 12.24
CA LEU A 25 -32.11 59.31 12.09
C LEU A 25 -31.52 58.04 12.73
N GLY A 26 -32.02 57.62 13.89
CA GLY A 26 -31.66 56.35 14.50
C GLY A 26 -32.06 55.14 13.64
N LEU A 27 -33.26 55.16 13.06
CA LEU A 27 -33.73 54.09 12.17
C LEU A 27 -32.88 54.00 10.90
N ALA A 28 -32.49 55.13 10.33
CA ALA A 28 -31.63 55.20 9.16
C ALA A 28 -30.22 54.65 9.45
N LEU A 29 -29.65 54.95 10.63
CA LEU A 29 -28.37 54.40 11.06
C LEU A 29 -28.42 52.87 11.23
N VAL A 30 -29.46 52.35 11.88
CA VAL A 30 -29.63 50.89 12.05
C VAL A 30 -29.80 50.20 10.69
N SER A 31 -30.60 50.78 9.80
CA SER A 31 -30.78 50.24 8.44
C SER A 31 -29.48 50.22 7.64
N SER A 32 -28.65 51.26 7.79
CA SER A 32 -27.33 51.36 7.14
C SER A 32 -26.39 50.26 7.62
N VAL A 33 -26.30 50.05 8.94
CA VAL A 33 -25.46 48.99 9.53
C VAL A 33 -25.95 47.61 9.10
N GLY A 34 -27.26 47.38 9.07
CA GLY A 34 -27.83 46.12 8.59
C GLY A 34 -27.44 45.80 7.15
N ALA A 35 -27.55 46.79 6.24
CA ALA A 35 -27.15 46.63 4.85
C ALA A 35 -25.65 46.35 4.68
N TYR A 36 -24.80 46.99 5.50
CA TYR A 36 -23.36 46.74 5.51
C TYR A 36 -23.02 45.33 6.01
N TYR A 37 -23.80 44.83 6.98
CA TYR A 37 -23.62 43.49 7.53
C TYR A 37 -23.93 42.40 6.51
N GLU A 38 -25.00 42.56 5.72
CA GLU A 38 -25.35 41.60 4.67
C GLU A 38 -24.25 41.46 3.60
N GLN A 39 -23.66 42.57 3.19
CA GLN A 39 -22.54 42.55 2.23
C GLN A 39 -21.33 41.80 2.79
N LEU A 40 -21.01 42.02 4.06
CA LEU A 40 -19.89 41.36 4.72
C LEU A 40 -20.13 39.85 4.87
N THR A 41 -21.37 39.44 5.19
CA THR A 41 -21.72 38.03 5.29
C THR A 41 -21.62 37.29 3.96
N MET A 42 -22.01 37.92 2.84
CA MET A 42 -21.88 37.31 1.51
C MET A 42 -20.41 37.03 1.14
N GLU A 43 -19.51 37.92 1.54
CA GLU A 43 -18.08 37.76 1.24
C GLU A 43 -17.43 36.65 2.08
N VAL A 44 -17.84 36.54 3.35
CA VAL A 44 -17.42 35.44 4.23
C VAL A 44 -17.95 34.10 3.73
N GLU A 45 -19.21 34.05 3.29
CA GLU A 45 -19.84 32.82 2.83
C GLU A 45 -19.12 32.26 1.59
N ARG A 46 -18.83 33.12 0.60
CA ARG A 46 -18.03 32.73 -0.60
C ARG A 46 -16.64 32.21 -0.23
N ALA A 47 -15.97 32.85 0.73
CA ALA A 47 -14.65 32.40 1.19
C ALA A 47 -14.72 31.03 1.87
N THR A 48 -15.78 30.77 2.65
CA THR A 48 -15.98 29.46 3.31
C THR A 48 -16.35 28.35 2.34
N GLU A 49 -17.16 28.63 1.31
CA GLU A 49 -17.48 27.68 0.24
C GLU A 49 -16.23 27.28 -0.57
N ALA A 50 -15.37 28.25 -0.88
CA ALA A 50 -14.09 27.98 -1.55
C ALA A 50 -13.19 27.08 -0.69
N LEU A 51 -13.11 27.32 0.63
CA LEU A 51 -12.30 26.50 1.53
C LEU A 51 -12.85 25.08 1.72
N THR A 52 -14.17 24.93 1.80
CA THR A 52 -14.81 23.63 1.98
C THR A 52 -14.67 22.75 0.74
N SER A 53 -14.83 23.31 -0.46
CA SER A 53 -14.62 22.57 -1.71
C SER A 53 -13.17 22.08 -1.84
N VAL A 54 -12.18 22.93 -1.58
CA VAL A 54 -10.76 22.53 -1.60
C VAL A 54 -10.46 21.43 -0.59
N ARG A 55 -11.01 21.51 0.63
CA ARG A 55 -10.87 20.45 1.65
C ARG A 55 -11.47 19.12 1.18
N GLN A 56 -12.64 19.14 0.55
CA GLN A 56 -13.28 17.92 0.05
C GLN A 56 -12.46 17.23 -1.04
N PHE A 57 -11.86 17.99 -1.96
CA PHE A 57 -10.98 17.42 -2.99
C PHE A 57 -9.71 16.82 -2.37
N ALA A 58 -9.06 17.53 -1.45
CA ALA A 58 -7.87 17.05 -0.76
C ALA A 58 -8.12 15.75 0.05
N ASP A 59 -9.26 15.65 0.74
CA ASP A 59 -9.64 14.45 1.50
C ASP A 59 -9.93 13.25 0.58
N ARG A 60 -10.56 13.48 -0.58
CA ARG A 60 -10.80 12.42 -1.58
C ARG A 60 -9.49 11.89 -2.15
N GLU A 61 -8.55 12.77 -2.51
CA GLU A 61 -7.23 12.36 -2.99
C GLU A 61 -6.44 11.59 -1.92
N ARG A 62 -6.47 12.06 -0.67
CA ARG A 62 -5.79 11.37 0.44
C ARG A 62 -6.33 9.96 0.64
N LYS A 63 -7.66 9.79 0.70
CA LYS A 63 -8.30 8.47 0.83
C LYS A 63 -8.00 7.56 -0.37
N GLY A 64 -7.98 8.09 -1.59
CA GLY A 64 -7.60 7.35 -2.78
C GLY A 64 -6.16 6.84 -2.71
N LYS A 65 -5.21 7.70 -2.33
CA LYS A 65 -3.79 7.36 -2.20
C LYS A 65 -3.53 6.33 -1.10
N GLU A 66 -4.24 6.43 0.03
CA GLU A 66 -4.16 5.48 1.13
C GLU A 66 -4.63 4.08 0.71
N LYS A 67 -5.76 3.99 -0.03
CA LYS A 67 -6.29 2.73 -0.56
C LYS A 67 -5.31 2.05 -1.52
N VAL A 68 -4.76 2.79 -2.49
CA VAL A 68 -3.77 2.27 -3.46
C VAL A 68 -2.51 1.77 -2.75
N THR A 69 -2.06 2.49 -1.71
CA THR A 69 -0.88 2.08 -0.94
C THR A 69 -1.14 0.81 -0.13
N GLY A 70 -2.35 0.65 0.41
CA GLY A 70 -2.78 -0.57 1.10
C GLY A 70 -2.84 -1.78 0.16
N GLU A 71 -3.45 -1.62 -1.01
CA GLU A 71 -3.54 -2.68 -2.04
C GLU A 71 -2.15 -3.09 -2.53
N LEU A 72 -1.24 -2.14 -2.83
CA LEU A 72 0.13 -2.45 -3.22
C LEU A 72 0.90 -3.25 -2.15
N LYS A 73 0.67 -2.96 -0.87
CA LYS A 73 1.29 -3.71 0.23
C LYS A 73 0.76 -5.14 0.31
N ALA A 74 -0.54 -5.34 0.11
CA ALA A 74 -1.15 -6.67 0.07
C ALA A 74 -0.60 -7.50 -1.10
N TYR A 75 -0.55 -6.92 -2.30
CA TYR A 75 0.04 -7.60 -3.48
C TYR A 75 1.51 -7.98 -3.28
N ARG A 76 2.32 -7.10 -2.67
CA ARG A 76 3.72 -7.42 -2.35
C ARG A 76 3.85 -8.56 -1.34
N ALA A 77 2.94 -8.66 -0.37
CA ALA A 77 2.94 -9.75 0.59
C ALA A 77 2.59 -11.08 -0.09
N GLU A 78 1.60 -11.09 -0.98
CA GLU A 78 1.18 -12.26 -1.76
C GLU A 78 2.29 -12.75 -2.71
N ILE A 79 2.98 -11.83 -3.40
CA ILE A 79 4.13 -12.18 -4.26
C ILE A 79 5.25 -12.82 -3.43
N LYS A 80 5.55 -12.27 -2.25
CA LYS A 80 6.61 -12.79 -1.37
C LYS A 80 6.27 -14.19 -0.85
N GLU A 81 5.00 -14.46 -0.59
CA GLU A 81 4.52 -15.79 -0.20
C GLU A 81 4.66 -16.79 -1.36
N ALA A 82 4.28 -16.39 -2.58
CA ALA A 82 4.47 -17.19 -3.78
C ALA A 82 5.96 -17.50 -4.04
N GLU A 83 6.86 -16.53 -3.90
CA GLU A 83 8.31 -16.72 -4.02
C GLU A 83 8.86 -17.68 -2.95
N ALA A 84 8.36 -17.60 -1.72
CA ALA A 84 8.79 -18.50 -0.64
C ALA A 84 8.33 -19.94 -0.88
N VAL A 85 7.14 -20.14 -1.44
CA VAL A 85 6.64 -21.46 -1.86
C VAL A 85 7.45 -21.99 -3.04
N LEU A 86 7.72 -21.14 -4.05
CA LEU A 86 8.51 -21.52 -5.22
C LEU A 86 9.95 -21.87 -4.81
N GLY A 87 10.59 -21.09 -3.96
CA GLY A 87 11.94 -21.37 -3.45
C GLY A 87 12.06 -22.68 -2.67
N ARG A 88 10.96 -23.21 -2.11
CA ARG A 88 10.93 -24.53 -1.47
C ARG A 88 10.77 -25.69 -2.47
N LEU A 89 10.20 -25.41 -3.64
CA LEU A 89 9.91 -26.38 -4.70
C LEU A 89 11.00 -26.41 -5.79
N THR A 90 11.80 -25.36 -5.91
CA THR A 90 12.81 -25.25 -6.98
C THR A 90 14.12 -25.93 -6.58
N ILE A 91 14.58 -26.82 -7.45
CA ILE A 91 15.95 -27.36 -7.40
C ILE A 91 16.92 -26.23 -7.81
N PRO A 92 17.98 -25.94 -7.04
CA PRO A 92 18.92 -24.88 -7.38
C PRO A 92 19.83 -25.33 -8.54
N TRP A 93 19.32 -25.17 -9.78
CA TRP A 93 19.96 -25.67 -11.00
C TRP A 93 21.33 -25.07 -11.26
N ASP A 94 21.48 -23.75 -11.14
CA ASP A 94 22.76 -23.08 -11.43
C ASP A 94 23.92 -23.64 -10.61
N PRO A 95 23.84 -23.70 -9.25
CA PRO A 95 24.93 -24.26 -8.48
C PRO A 95 25.10 -25.77 -8.74
N LEU A 96 24.00 -26.52 -8.98
CA LEU A 96 24.08 -27.94 -9.30
C LEU A 96 24.86 -28.20 -10.60
N PHE A 97 24.56 -27.47 -11.68
CA PHE A 97 25.28 -27.59 -12.94
C PHE A 97 26.75 -27.23 -12.78
N VAL A 98 27.06 -26.16 -12.04
CA VAL A 98 28.45 -25.77 -11.76
C VAL A 98 29.20 -26.88 -11.00
N ALA A 99 28.58 -27.50 -9.99
CA ALA A 99 29.19 -28.60 -9.25
C ALA A 99 29.44 -29.82 -10.18
N VAL A 100 28.44 -30.19 -10.98
CA VAL A 100 28.54 -31.32 -11.92
C VAL A 100 29.60 -31.06 -13.00
N GLU A 101 29.68 -29.85 -13.54
CA GLU A 101 30.69 -29.48 -14.54
C GLU A 101 32.09 -29.43 -13.95
N GLN A 102 32.27 -28.95 -12.72
CA GLN A 102 33.57 -28.93 -12.04
C GLN A 102 34.10 -30.33 -11.77
N VAL A 103 33.25 -31.24 -11.30
CA VAL A 103 33.62 -32.63 -11.06
C VAL A 103 33.82 -33.37 -12.40
N GLY A 104 32.93 -33.15 -13.38
CA GLY A 104 33.02 -33.74 -14.71
C GLY A 104 34.24 -33.28 -15.51
N ALA A 105 34.69 -32.04 -15.33
CA ALA A 105 35.87 -31.50 -15.99
C ALA A 105 37.16 -32.24 -15.63
N ARG A 106 37.23 -32.87 -14.44
CA ARG A 106 38.39 -33.68 -14.01
C ARG A 106 38.49 -35.02 -14.76
N HIS A 107 37.37 -35.51 -15.27
CA HIS A 107 37.27 -36.79 -15.96
C HIS A 107 36.71 -36.64 -17.38
N ARG A 108 36.95 -35.47 -18.02
CA ARG A 108 36.36 -35.04 -19.31
C ARG A 108 36.48 -36.08 -20.44
N ASP A 109 37.54 -36.88 -20.44
CA ASP A 109 37.80 -37.88 -21.48
C ASP A 109 37.31 -39.30 -21.10
N ARG A 110 36.82 -39.49 -19.88
CA ARG A 110 36.44 -40.80 -19.33
C ARG A 110 34.97 -40.91 -18.90
N ILE A 111 34.31 -39.78 -18.66
CA ILE A 111 32.89 -39.71 -18.29
C ILE A 111 32.14 -38.85 -19.30
N ALA A 112 31.10 -39.41 -19.90
CA ALA A 112 30.14 -38.69 -20.73
C ALA A 112 28.81 -38.58 -19.98
N LEU A 113 28.44 -37.37 -19.54
CA LEU A 113 27.10 -37.11 -19.00
C LEU A 113 26.10 -37.01 -20.15
N LEU A 114 24.99 -37.75 -20.05
CA LEU A 114 23.98 -37.90 -21.10
C LEU A 114 22.74 -37.07 -20.79
N ALA A 115 22.27 -37.10 -19.54
CA ALA A 115 21.08 -36.37 -19.15
C ALA A 115 21.08 -36.04 -17.65
N ILE A 116 20.36 -34.98 -17.30
CA ILE A 116 20.08 -34.60 -15.91
C ILE A 116 18.58 -34.36 -15.81
N HIS A 117 17.90 -35.15 -14.99
CA HIS A 117 16.44 -35.13 -14.86
C HIS A 117 16.04 -34.82 -13.41
N PRO A 118 15.13 -33.85 -13.19
CA PRO A 118 14.56 -33.63 -11.87
C PRO A 118 13.47 -34.66 -11.56
N ASP A 119 13.54 -35.26 -10.39
CA ASP A 119 12.44 -35.97 -9.76
C ASP A 119 11.77 -35.01 -8.76
N VAL A 120 10.75 -34.30 -9.24
CA VAL A 120 10.01 -33.28 -8.46
C VAL A 120 9.23 -33.92 -7.31
N GLY A 121 8.88 -35.20 -7.41
CA GLY A 121 8.14 -35.92 -6.36
C GLY A 121 9.01 -36.17 -5.12
N GLU A 122 10.28 -36.51 -5.33
CA GLU A 122 11.19 -36.88 -4.23
C GLU A 122 12.32 -35.86 -3.99
N ARG A 123 12.30 -34.71 -4.69
CA ARG A 123 13.32 -33.65 -4.62
C ARG A 123 14.74 -34.20 -4.89
N ARG A 124 14.84 -35.14 -5.83
CA ARG A 124 16.09 -35.74 -6.27
C ARG A 124 16.43 -35.30 -7.68
N VAL A 125 17.70 -35.45 -8.03
CA VAL A 125 18.17 -35.29 -9.39
C VAL A 125 18.78 -36.60 -9.84
N LEU A 126 18.32 -37.11 -10.98
CA LEU A 126 18.89 -38.25 -11.66
C LEU A 126 19.89 -37.74 -12.68
N ILE A 127 21.13 -38.22 -12.60
CA ILE A 127 22.19 -37.91 -13.54
C ILE A 127 22.51 -39.19 -14.31
N ASP A 128 22.17 -39.20 -15.60
CA ASP A 128 22.51 -40.28 -16.49
C ASP A 128 23.84 -39.99 -17.18
N GLY A 129 24.75 -40.94 -17.16
CA GLY A 129 26.05 -40.83 -17.79
C GLY A 129 26.65 -42.18 -18.12
N ARG A 130 27.72 -42.17 -18.93
CA ARG A 130 28.47 -43.36 -19.34
C ARG A 130 29.95 -43.15 -19.02
N SER A 131 30.55 -44.15 -18.39
CA SER A 131 32.00 -44.26 -18.16
C SER A 131 32.49 -45.61 -18.66
N ALA A 132 33.74 -45.69 -19.11
CA ALA A 132 34.38 -46.97 -19.42
C ALA A 132 34.87 -47.70 -18.15
N ASP A 133 35.20 -46.93 -17.10
CA ASP A 133 35.76 -47.43 -15.85
C ASP A 133 34.80 -47.16 -14.68
N LEU A 134 34.47 -48.21 -13.93
CA LEU A 134 33.62 -48.12 -12.73
C LEU A 134 34.29 -47.27 -11.64
N ASP A 135 35.61 -47.39 -11.47
CA ASP A 135 36.38 -46.64 -10.48
C ASP A 135 36.26 -45.12 -10.70
N VAL A 136 36.25 -44.70 -11.97
CA VAL A 136 36.09 -43.29 -12.35
C VAL A 136 34.68 -42.77 -12.04
N LEU A 137 33.66 -43.64 -12.15
CA LEU A 137 32.28 -43.29 -11.83
C LEU A 137 32.08 -43.18 -10.30
N LEU A 138 32.69 -44.07 -9.52
CA LEU A 138 32.67 -44.00 -8.06
C LEU A 138 33.44 -42.78 -7.51
N ASP A 139 34.57 -42.43 -8.13
CA ASP A 139 35.32 -41.22 -7.81
C ASP A 139 34.48 -39.96 -8.10
N PHE A 140 33.78 -39.93 -9.24
CA PHE A 140 32.85 -38.86 -9.58
C PHE A 140 31.70 -38.72 -8.55
N VAL A 141 31.09 -39.82 -8.12
CA VAL A 141 30.02 -39.79 -7.10
C VAL A 141 30.56 -39.29 -5.76
N THR A 142 31.75 -39.75 -5.36
CA THR A 142 32.42 -39.32 -4.12
C THR A 142 32.68 -37.82 -4.13
N GLN A 143 33.26 -37.30 -5.21
CA GLN A 143 33.56 -35.88 -5.35
C GLN A 143 32.30 -35.02 -5.45
N LEU A 144 31.21 -35.54 -6.04
CA LEU A 144 29.93 -34.85 -6.05
C LEU A 144 29.30 -34.78 -4.64
N MET A 145 29.50 -35.79 -3.80
CA MET A 145 29.09 -35.75 -2.37
C MET A 145 29.92 -34.77 -1.53
N GLU A 146 31.16 -34.47 -1.93
CA GLU A 146 31.98 -33.44 -1.28
C GLU A 146 31.49 -32.01 -1.61
N SER A 147 30.58 -31.85 -2.58
CA SER A 147 29.98 -30.56 -2.90
C SER A 147 28.85 -30.22 -1.92
N ASP A 148 28.85 -28.98 -1.39
CA ASP A 148 27.84 -28.48 -0.44
C ASP A 148 26.40 -28.44 -1.00
N ILE A 149 26.23 -28.71 -2.29
CA ILE A 149 24.95 -28.60 -3.02
C ILE A 149 24.20 -29.94 -3.05
N VAL A 150 24.90 -31.07 -2.90
CA VAL A 150 24.32 -32.41 -2.99
C VAL A 150 24.48 -33.13 -1.65
N SER A 151 23.39 -33.30 -0.91
CA SER A 151 23.46 -33.92 0.43
C SER A 151 23.74 -35.44 0.38
N HIS A 152 23.25 -36.13 -0.65
CA HIS A 152 23.46 -37.57 -0.84
C HIS A 152 23.48 -37.87 -2.35
N ALA A 153 24.54 -38.51 -2.83
CA ALA A 153 24.63 -39.04 -4.19
C ALA A 153 24.89 -40.54 -4.12
N TYR A 154 24.22 -41.32 -4.97
CA TYR A 154 24.40 -42.75 -5.06
C TYR A 154 24.32 -43.20 -6.51
N LEU A 155 25.07 -44.25 -6.84
CA LEU A 155 24.99 -44.88 -8.15
C LEU A 155 23.76 -45.79 -8.18
N SER A 156 22.78 -45.46 -9.03
CA SER A 156 21.55 -46.25 -9.16
C SER A 156 21.75 -47.46 -10.08
N HIS A 157 22.42 -47.28 -11.22
CA HIS A 157 22.61 -48.33 -12.22
C HIS A 157 23.92 -48.11 -13.00
N HIS A 158 24.63 -49.19 -13.31
CA HIS A 158 25.83 -49.20 -14.17
C HIS A 158 25.66 -50.30 -15.23
N GLN A 159 25.95 -49.99 -16.50
CA GLN A 159 26.00 -50.96 -17.61
C GLN A 159 27.38 -50.97 -18.24
#